data_AF-T0PEK2-F1
#
_entry.id   AF-T0PEK2-F1
#
_cell.length_a   1.000
_cell.length_b   1.000
_cell.length_c   1.000
_cell.angle_alpha   90.00
_cell.angle_beta   90.00
_cell.angle_gamma   90.00
#
_symmetry.space_group_name_H-M   'P 1'
#
loop_
_entity.id
_entity.type
_entity.pdbx_description
1 polymer ?
#
loop_
_entity_poly.entity_id
_entity_poly.type
_entity_poly.pdbx_seq_one_letter_code
_entity_poly.pdbx_strand_id
1 'polypeptide(L)'
;MEINKEIMQQEAKSFLSVLFTLPEVERVQIKDVFISSIDDCENIMKGLEQCYHDKYSDIDINAYLKLHPNDYNAETPIYKKYFSRLGIKDKIFGIIFQERINDKEGMRICLKTGIRIDFTFICRCDKLAPLLTSEQTSIDEHVIQKRNLSLIWDIEKVDWFWFVAVQALGKLMRKDYLISSHLAHTLIMEVLVTQMVMRDNQYNTNFHRYGFSEKLEYLEVDVIGANEFKVSKDETYNHIVELLYQGIMSYDKMILQLNSDYRSRCEIFLEIWKSYIQ
;
A
#
# COMPACT_ATOMS: atom_id res chain seq x y z
N MET A 1 6.29 -7.11 17.27
CA MET A 1 6.71 -7.33 15.88
C MET A 1 8.13 -6.82 15.74
N GLU A 2 8.97 -7.49 14.98
CA GLU A 2 10.35 -7.05 14.67
C GLU A 2 10.47 -6.94 13.15
N ILE A 3 11.30 -6.03 12.64
CA ILE A 3 11.53 -5.89 11.20
C ILE A 3 13.01 -6.02 10.95
N ASN A 4 13.38 -7.17 10.41
CA ASN A 4 14.77 -7.57 10.22
C ASN A 4 14.94 -8.34 8.91
N LYS A 5 16.19 -8.70 8.61
CA LYS A 5 16.54 -9.44 7.38
C LYS A 5 15.84 -10.79 7.27
N GLU A 6 15.63 -11.48 8.39
CA GLU A 6 14.98 -12.80 8.39
C GLU A 6 13.53 -12.70 7.95
N ILE A 7 12.79 -11.72 8.48
CA ILE A 7 11.40 -11.47 8.09
C ILE A 7 11.31 -10.99 6.65
N MET A 8 12.23 -10.11 6.21
CA MET A 8 12.33 -9.72 4.80
C MET A 8 12.54 -10.93 3.89
N GLN A 9 13.40 -11.87 4.28
CA GLN A 9 13.65 -13.10 3.53
C GLN A 9 12.41 -14.02 3.51
N GLN A 10 11.73 -14.19 4.65
CA GLN A 10 10.51 -14.99 4.74
C GLN A 10 9.40 -14.44 3.84
N GLU A 11 9.16 -13.13 3.89
CA GLU A 11 8.16 -12.49 3.03
C GLU A 11 8.57 -12.60 1.56
N ALA A 12 9.82 -12.29 1.19
CA ALA A 12 10.31 -12.45 -0.17
C ALA A 12 10.07 -13.86 -0.72
N LYS A 13 10.42 -14.90 0.07
CA LYS A 13 10.16 -16.31 -0.30
C LYS A 13 8.66 -16.59 -0.46
N SER A 14 7.81 -16.08 0.43
CA SER A 14 6.36 -16.23 0.31
C SER A 14 5.81 -15.62 -0.99
N PHE A 15 6.38 -14.53 -1.48
CA PHE A 15 5.99 -13.93 -2.76
C PHE A 15 6.51 -14.71 -3.94
N LEU A 16 7.79 -15.10 -3.91
CA LEU A 16 8.40 -15.93 -4.94
C LEU A 16 7.65 -17.26 -5.12
N SER A 17 7.21 -17.89 -4.04
CA SER A 17 6.47 -19.16 -4.12
C SER A 17 5.17 -19.00 -4.88
N VAL A 18 4.50 -17.84 -4.78
CA VAL A 18 3.31 -17.57 -5.58
C VAL A 18 3.71 -17.27 -7.03
N LEU A 19 4.65 -16.36 -7.26
CA LEU A 19 5.07 -15.98 -8.61
C LEU A 19 5.50 -17.18 -9.47
N PHE A 20 6.26 -18.13 -8.90
CA PHE A 20 6.69 -19.33 -9.64
C PHE A 20 5.56 -20.32 -9.96
N THR A 21 4.37 -20.16 -9.38
CA THR A 21 3.18 -20.96 -9.73
C THR A 21 2.36 -20.35 -10.85
N LEU A 22 2.59 -19.08 -11.18
CA LEU A 22 1.80 -18.36 -12.16
C LEU A 22 2.29 -18.69 -13.59
N PRO A 23 1.43 -19.21 -14.48
CA PRO A 23 1.83 -19.62 -15.82
C PRO A 23 2.29 -18.45 -16.71
N GLU A 24 1.90 -17.23 -16.38
CA GLU A 24 2.35 -16.02 -17.07
C GLU A 24 3.76 -15.57 -16.66
N VAL A 25 4.30 -16.03 -15.52
CA VAL A 25 5.61 -15.63 -15.02
C VAL A 25 6.69 -16.52 -15.65
N GLU A 26 7.59 -15.91 -16.43
CA GLU A 26 8.67 -16.64 -17.08
C GLU A 26 9.95 -16.69 -16.27
N ARG A 27 10.22 -15.61 -15.55
CA ARG A 27 11.41 -15.47 -14.70
C ARG A 27 11.18 -14.37 -13.70
N VAL A 28 11.87 -14.48 -12.58
CA VAL A 28 11.83 -13.51 -11.49
C VAL A 28 13.25 -13.06 -11.18
N GLN A 29 13.39 -11.80 -10.79
CA GLN A 29 14.65 -11.18 -10.42
C GLN A 29 14.44 -10.39 -9.13
N ILE A 30 15.41 -10.44 -8.21
CA ILE A 30 15.47 -9.54 -7.06
C ILE A 30 16.67 -8.62 -7.30
N LYS A 31 16.41 -7.30 -7.37
CA LYS A 31 17.35 -6.30 -7.91
C LYS A 31 17.98 -6.77 -9.22
N ASP A 32 19.28 -7.06 -9.23
CA ASP A 32 20.04 -7.45 -10.42
C ASP A 32 20.26 -8.97 -10.52
N VAL A 33 19.69 -9.76 -9.60
CA VAL A 33 19.94 -11.21 -9.48
C VAL A 33 18.72 -12.01 -9.94
N PHE A 34 18.90 -12.85 -10.97
CA PHE A 34 17.85 -13.78 -11.43
C PHE A 34 17.67 -14.94 -10.46
N ILE A 35 16.42 -15.30 -10.19
CA ILE A 35 16.04 -16.38 -9.29
C ILE A 35 15.50 -17.54 -10.12
N SER A 36 16.12 -18.71 -9.99
CA SER A 36 15.79 -19.87 -10.83
C SER A 36 14.60 -20.67 -10.29
N SER A 37 14.44 -20.70 -8.96
CA SER A 37 13.34 -21.37 -8.26
C SER A 37 13.25 -20.85 -6.82
N ILE A 38 12.21 -21.28 -6.08
CA ILE A 38 12.07 -20.96 -4.66
C ILE A 38 13.19 -21.56 -3.77
N ASP A 39 13.83 -22.63 -4.24
CA ASP A 39 14.91 -23.32 -3.54
C ASP A 39 16.29 -22.70 -3.82
N ASP A 40 16.37 -21.73 -4.72
CA ASP A 40 17.59 -20.99 -5.09
C ASP A 40 18.00 -19.99 -3.99
N CYS A 41 18.28 -20.53 -2.80
CA CYS A 41 18.52 -19.75 -1.59
C CYS A 41 19.73 -18.82 -1.73
N GLU A 42 20.77 -19.22 -2.47
CA GLU A 42 21.96 -18.41 -2.69
C GLU A 42 21.64 -17.13 -3.47
N ASN A 43 20.98 -17.25 -4.62
CA ASN A 43 20.63 -16.07 -5.43
C ASN A 43 19.56 -15.21 -4.76
N ILE A 44 18.60 -15.81 -4.05
CA ILE A 44 17.61 -15.06 -3.27
C ILE A 44 18.32 -14.19 -2.23
N MET A 45 19.24 -14.76 -1.46
CA MET A 45 19.99 -14.00 -0.45
C MET A 45 20.85 -12.90 -1.08
N LYS A 46 21.56 -13.22 -2.16
CA LYS A 46 22.37 -12.24 -2.89
C LYS A 46 21.55 -11.05 -3.41
N GLY A 47 20.35 -11.31 -3.93
CA GLY A 47 19.43 -10.24 -4.36
C GLY A 47 18.92 -9.40 -3.20
N LEU A 48 18.48 -10.04 -2.11
CA LEU A 48 17.99 -9.34 -0.91
C LEU A 48 19.07 -8.49 -0.24
N GLU A 49 20.33 -8.95 -0.24
CA GLU A 49 21.47 -8.17 0.25
C GLU A 49 21.67 -6.88 -0.54
N GLN A 50 21.37 -6.85 -1.84
CA GLN A 50 21.44 -5.63 -2.65
C GLN A 50 20.28 -4.67 -2.34
N CYS A 51 19.12 -5.18 -1.92
CA CYS A 51 17.99 -4.36 -1.48
C CYS A 51 18.21 -3.75 -0.09
N TYR A 52 18.87 -4.49 0.81
CA TYR A 52 18.93 -4.15 2.22
C TYR A 52 20.02 -3.12 2.54
N HIS A 53 19.59 -1.91 2.85
CA HIS A 53 20.43 -0.83 3.35
C HIS A 53 20.16 -0.57 4.84
N ASP A 54 18.88 -0.63 5.22
CA ASP A 54 18.40 -0.51 6.58
C ASP A 54 17.09 -1.30 6.74
N LYS A 55 16.52 -1.32 7.95
CA LYS A 55 15.25 -2.01 8.23
C LYS A 55 14.03 -1.38 7.54
N TYR A 56 14.18 -0.23 6.89
CA TYR A 56 13.14 0.44 6.12
C TYR A 56 13.32 0.21 4.61
N SER A 57 14.26 -0.64 4.19
CA SER A 57 14.48 -0.98 2.78
C SER A 57 13.25 -1.63 2.14
N ASP A 58 13.09 -1.36 0.85
CA ASP A 58 12.10 -2.04 0.02
C ASP A 58 12.73 -3.30 -0.57
N ILE A 59 11.94 -4.35 -0.79
CA ILE A 59 12.34 -5.49 -1.61
C ILE A 59 11.97 -5.16 -3.06
N ASP A 60 12.96 -5.04 -3.93
CA ASP A 60 12.72 -4.81 -5.36
C ASP A 60 12.66 -6.12 -6.13
N ILE A 61 11.48 -6.45 -6.66
CA ILE A 61 11.22 -7.67 -7.42
C ILE A 61 10.81 -7.30 -8.85
N ASN A 62 11.53 -7.82 -9.84
CA ASN A 62 11.10 -7.77 -11.24
C ASN A 62 10.53 -9.12 -11.64
N ALA A 63 9.28 -9.16 -12.10
CA ALA A 63 8.66 -10.34 -12.66
C ALA A 63 8.47 -10.14 -14.16
N TYR A 64 9.02 -11.06 -14.96
CA TYR A 64 8.90 -11.00 -16.41
C TYR A 64 7.70 -11.83 -16.83
N LEU A 65 6.73 -11.17 -17.45
CA LEU A 65 5.45 -11.75 -17.78
C LEU A 65 5.32 -11.98 -19.28
N LYS A 66 4.80 -13.15 -19.64
CA LYS A 66 4.36 -13.47 -21.00
C LYS A 66 2.84 -13.45 -21.04
N LEU A 67 2.29 -12.46 -21.75
CA LEU A 67 0.85 -12.17 -21.76
C LEU A 67 0.24 -12.35 -23.14
N HIS A 68 -0.99 -12.85 -23.18
CA HIS A 68 -1.78 -12.90 -24.41
C HIS A 68 -2.15 -11.47 -24.87
N PRO A 69 -2.29 -11.17 -26.19
CA PRO A 69 -2.65 -9.83 -26.67
C PRO A 69 -3.86 -9.18 -25.99
N ASN A 70 -4.86 -9.96 -25.58
CA ASN A 70 -6.06 -9.46 -24.90
C ASN A 70 -5.78 -8.94 -23.49
N ASP A 71 -4.81 -9.54 -22.79
CA ASP A 71 -4.39 -9.13 -21.45
C ASP A 71 -3.28 -8.08 -21.52
N TYR A 72 -2.40 -8.20 -22.53
CA TYR A 72 -1.35 -7.21 -22.78
C TYR A 72 -1.95 -5.86 -23.16
N ASN A 73 -2.93 -5.77 -24.06
CA ASN A 73 -3.45 -4.46 -24.49
C ASN A 73 -4.49 -3.84 -23.52
N ALA A 74 -4.61 -4.36 -22.30
CA ALA A 74 -5.51 -3.78 -21.31
C ALA A 74 -5.06 -2.37 -20.90
N GLU A 75 -6.02 -1.46 -20.74
CA GLU A 75 -5.78 -0.08 -20.26
C GLU A 75 -5.38 -0.04 -18.78
N THR A 76 -5.76 -1.06 -18.02
CA THR A 76 -5.51 -1.18 -16.58
C THR A 76 -4.30 -2.08 -16.32
N PRO A 77 -3.43 -1.77 -15.34
CA PRO A 77 -2.35 -2.65 -14.93
C PRO A 77 -2.82 -4.08 -14.66
N ILE A 78 -2.02 -5.07 -15.05
CA ILE A 78 -2.41 -6.47 -15.11
C ILE A 78 -2.84 -6.99 -13.74
N TYR A 79 -2.02 -6.75 -12.71
CA TYR A 79 -2.32 -7.18 -11.35
C TYR A 79 -3.20 -6.19 -10.59
N LYS A 80 -3.60 -5.07 -11.18
CA LYS A 80 -4.75 -4.31 -10.66
C LYS A 80 -6.06 -5.05 -11.00
N LYS A 81 -6.16 -5.63 -12.21
CA LYS A 81 -7.32 -6.45 -12.62
C LYS A 81 -7.28 -7.86 -12.05
N TYR A 82 -6.12 -8.49 -12.00
CA TYR A 82 -5.97 -9.89 -11.62
C TYR A 82 -5.24 -10.07 -10.28
N PHE A 83 -5.48 -9.15 -9.36
CA PHE A 83 -4.77 -9.10 -8.09
C PHE A 83 -4.89 -10.37 -7.24
N SER A 84 -6.07 -11.01 -7.28
CA SER A 84 -6.36 -12.24 -6.53
C SER A 84 -5.39 -13.38 -6.84
N ARG A 85 -4.82 -13.40 -8.05
CA ARG A 85 -3.82 -14.40 -8.47
C ARG A 85 -2.56 -14.38 -7.61
N LEU A 86 -2.24 -13.24 -6.99
CA LEU A 86 -1.09 -13.12 -6.10
C LEU A 86 -1.34 -13.73 -4.71
N GLY A 87 -2.57 -14.11 -4.35
CA GLY A 87 -2.87 -14.86 -3.12
C GLY A 87 -2.47 -14.16 -1.81
N ILE A 88 -2.28 -12.85 -1.83
CA ILE A 88 -1.64 -12.07 -0.76
C ILE A 88 -2.57 -11.08 -0.07
N LYS A 89 -3.85 -11.02 -0.46
CA LYS A 89 -4.80 -9.99 -0.02
C LYS A 89 -4.80 -9.79 1.50
N ASP A 90 -4.78 -10.88 2.27
CA ASP A 90 -4.86 -10.82 3.73
C ASP A 90 -3.57 -10.32 4.41
N LYS A 91 -2.44 -10.32 3.70
CA LYS A 91 -1.15 -9.84 4.20
C LYS A 91 -0.95 -8.34 4.02
N ILE A 92 -1.79 -7.70 3.22
CA ILE A 92 -1.55 -6.34 2.77
C ILE A 92 -2.06 -5.33 3.78
N PHE A 93 -1.24 -4.32 3.98
CA PHE A 93 -1.55 -3.16 4.81
C PHE A 93 -1.88 -1.93 3.96
N GLY A 94 -1.17 -1.74 2.84
CA GLY A 94 -1.45 -0.71 1.85
C GLY A 94 -0.81 -1.06 0.51
N ILE A 95 -1.38 -0.59 -0.58
CA ILE A 95 -0.92 -0.88 -1.93
C ILE A 95 -1.18 0.30 -2.86
N ILE A 96 -0.27 0.50 -3.81
CA ILE A 96 -0.47 1.40 -4.94
C ILE A 96 -0.10 0.70 -6.25
N PHE A 97 -0.86 1.02 -7.30
CA PHE A 97 -0.58 0.58 -8.67
C PHE A 97 -0.08 1.76 -9.48
N GLN A 98 0.93 1.51 -10.31
CA GLN A 98 1.46 2.49 -11.25
C GLN A 98 0.98 2.13 -12.65
N GLU A 99 0.63 3.15 -13.43
CA GLU A 99 0.23 2.96 -14.82
C GLU A 99 1.33 2.31 -15.64
N ARG A 100 0.92 1.62 -16.71
CA ARG A 100 1.86 1.02 -17.63
C ARG A 100 2.60 2.11 -18.41
N ILE A 101 3.92 2.09 -18.34
CA ILE A 101 4.79 2.91 -19.19
C ILE A 101 5.61 1.95 -20.05
N ASN A 102 5.36 1.98 -21.35
CA ASN A 102 5.89 1.01 -22.33
C ASN A 102 5.45 -0.43 -21.99
N ASP A 103 6.42 -1.30 -21.73
CA ASP A 103 6.26 -2.70 -21.37
C ASP A 103 6.36 -2.95 -19.85
N LYS A 104 6.35 -1.89 -19.04
CA LYS A 104 6.54 -1.98 -17.58
C LYS A 104 5.34 -1.45 -16.80
N GLU A 105 4.95 -2.22 -15.79
CA GLU A 105 3.95 -1.81 -14.80
C GLU A 105 4.55 -1.91 -13.39
N GLY A 106 4.16 -1.00 -12.52
CA GLY A 106 4.62 -0.99 -11.13
C GLY A 106 3.50 -1.31 -10.15
N MET A 107 3.85 -2.01 -9.07
CA MET A 107 2.96 -2.25 -7.94
C MET A 107 3.80 -2.19 -6.67
N ARG A 108 3.42 -1.30 -5.74
CA ARG A 108 4.16 -1.12 -4.49
C ARG A 108 3.26 -1.50 -3.32
N ILE A 109 3.76 -2.35 -2.44
CA ILE A 109 3.00 -2.96 -1.35
C ILE A 109 3.69 -2.65 -0.03
N CYS A 110 2.90 -2.29 0.97
CA CYS A 110 3.26 -2.38 2.38
C CYS A 110 2.51 -3.57 3.00
N LEU A 111 3.24 -4.48 3.64
CA LEU A 111 2.67 -5.61 4.36
C LEU A 111 2.28 -5.22 5.77
N LYS A 112 1.41 -6.02 6.39
CA LYS A 112 1.07 -5.89 7.82
C LYS A 112 2.29 -6.08 8.74
N THR A 113 3.33 -6.74 8.23
CA THR A 113 4.63 -6.87 8.91
C THR A 113 5.46 -5.57 8.87
N GLY A 114 5.04 -4.57 8.09
CA GLY A 114 5.80 -3.34 7.83
C GLY A 114 6.84 -3.47 6.71
N ILE A 115 7.12 -4.69 6.22
CA ILE A 115 7.97 -4.89 5.04
C ILE A 115 7.30 -4.29 3.80
N ARG A 116 8.12 -3.69 2.95
CA ARG A 116 7.68 -3.01 1.73
C ARG A 116 8.29 -3.69 0.51
N ILE A 117 7.51 -3.81 -0.55
CA ILE A 117 7.90 -4.53 -1.76
C ILE A 117 7.52 -3.69 -2.98
N ASP A 118 8.50 -3.47 -3.84
CA ASP A 118 8.35 -2.80 -5.12
C ASP A 118 8.41 -3.85 -6.23
N PHE A 119 7.24 -4.18 -6.80
CA PHE A 119 7.13 -5.04 -7.96
C PHE A 119 7.20 -4.22 -9.24
N THR A 120 8.07 -4.64 -10.15
CA THR A 120 8.02 -4.23 -11.56
C THR A 120 7.66 -5.43 -12.41
N PHE A 121 6.54 -5.35 -13.11
CA PHE A 121 6.12 -6.33 -14.08
C PHE A 121 6.60 -5.91 -15.47
N ILE A 122 7.46 -6.74 -16.06
CA ILE A 122 8.04 -6.51 -17.39
C ILE A 122 7.31 -7.42 -18.36
N CYS A 123 6.37 -6.86 -19.10
CA CYS A 123 5.39 -7.58 -19.89
C CYS A 123 5.85 -7.73 -21.34
N ARG A 124 5.75 -8.93 -21.90
CA ARG A 124 5.84 -9.14 -23.35
C ARG A 124 4.57 -9.76 -23.90
N CYS A 125 4.21 -9.37 -25.11
CA CYS A 125 3.04 -9.88 -25.82
C CYS A 125 3.39 -11.15 -26.59
N ASP A 126 2.64 -12.22 -26.37
CA ASP A 126 2.80 -13.50 -27.06
C ASP A 126 1.42 -14.15 -27.32
N LYS A 127 1.12 -14.43 -28.60
CA LYS A 127 -0.17 -15.03 -29.02
C LYS A 127 -0.37 -16.46 -28.52
N LEU A 128 0.69 -17.15 -28.11
CA LEU A 128 0.65 -18.49 -27.56
C LEU A 128 0.53 -18.49 -26.03
N ALA A 129 0.58 -17.32 -25.38
CA ALA A 129 0.34 -17.22 -23.95
C ALA A 129 -1.11 -17.59 -23.63
N PRO A 130 -1.37 -18.31 -22.51
CA PRO A 130 -2.73 -18.53 -22.06
C PRO A 130 -3.38 -17.19 -21.68
N LEU A 131 -4.70 -17.10 -21.87
CA LEU A 131 -5.49 -15.99 -21.32
C LEU A 131 -5.47 -16.06 -19.79
N LEU A 132 -5.33 -14.91 -19.14
CA LEU A 132 -5.48 -14.84 -17.70
C LEU A 132 -6.95 -15.04 -17.33
N THR A 133 -7.21 -16.03 -16.49
CA THR A 133 -8.50 -16.19 -15.85
C THR A 133 -8.46 -15.45 -14.51
N SER A 134 -9.42 -14.56 -14.28
CA SER A 134 -9.77 -14.25 -12.90
C SER A 134 -10.36 -15.52 -12.31
N GLU A 135 -9.81 -16.00 -11.18
CA GLU A 135 -10.67 -16.78 -10.30
C GLU A 135 -11.87 -15.87 -10.00
N GLN A 136 -13.08 -16.35 -10.30
CA GLN A 136 -14.31 -15.66 -9.93
C GLN A 136 -14.41 -15.64 -8.40
N THR A 137 -13.60 -14.82 -7.73
CA THR A 137 -14.01 -14.24 -6.46
C THR A 137 -15.12 -13.27 -6.82
N SER A 138 -16.35 -13.69 -6.55
CA SER A 138 -17.65 -13.06 -6.77
C SER A 138 -17.82 -11.68 -6.10
N ILE A 139 -16.81 -10.82 -6.17
CA ILE A 139 -16.81 -9.49 -5.57
C ILE A 139 -17.07 -8.41 -6.64
N ASP A 140 -16.68 -8.61 -7.90
CA ASP A 140 -16.69 -7.52 -8.88
C ASP A 140 -17.98 -7.37 -9.71
N GLU A 141 -18.80 -8.41 -9.89
CA GLU A 141 -20.04 -8.24 -10.69
C GLU A 141 -21.16 -7.51 -9.92
N HIS A 142 -21.16 -7.55 -8.58
CA HIS A 142 -22.10 -6.76 -7.77
C HIS A 142 -21.62 -5.33 -7.49
N VAL A 143 -20.33 -5.04 -7.60
CA VAL A 143 -19.79 -3.68 -7.42
C VAL A 143 -19.99 -2.83 -8.67
N ILE A 144 -19.88 -3.42 -9.87
CA ILE A 144 -20.05 -2.67 -11.13
C ILE A 144 -21.53 -2.34 -11.41
N GLN A 145 -22.49 -3.14 -10.94
CA GLN A 145 -23.93 -2.88 -11.11
C GLN A 145 -24.54 -1.93 -10.07
N LYS A 146 -23.83 -1.57 -9.00
CA LYS A 146 -24.27 -0.55 -8.01
C LYS A 146 -23.62 0.82 -8.26
N ARG A 147 -23.69 1.32 -9.50
CA ARG A 147 -23.52 2.76 -9.78
C ARG A 147 -24.68 3.63 -9.30
N ASN A 148 -25.67 3.03 -8.63
CA ASN A 148 -26.67 3.70 -7.83
C ASN A 148 -26.52 3.24 -6.36
N LEU A 149 -25.73 3.98 -5.56
CA LEU A 149 -25.91 4.28 -4.14
C LEU A 149 -24.58 4.79 -3.55
N SER A 150 -24.66 5.97 -2.99
CA SER A 150 -23.62 6.88 -2.48
C SER A 150 -22.83 6.40 -1.23
N LEU A 151 -22.46 5.12 -1.10
CA LEU A 151 -22.01 4.59 0.21
C LEU A 151 -20.87 3.55 0.22
N ILE A 152 -20.23 3.24 -0.91
CA ILE A 152 -19.01 2.40 -0.88
C ILE A 152 -17.82 3.33 -1.06
N TRP A 153 -17.16 3.71 0.04
CA TRP A 153 -15.90 4.44 -0.01
C TRP A 153 -14.86 3.63 -0.78
N ASP A 154 -14.12 4.31 -1.67
CA ASP A 154 -13.16 3.71 -2.58
C ASP A 154 -12.04 2.98 -1.79
N ILE A 155 -12.06 1.65 -1.85
CA ILE A 155 -11.08 0.79 -1.17
C ILE A 155 -9.66 1.10 -1.68
N GLU A 156 -9.51 1.52 -2.94
CA GLU A 156 -8.20 1.89 -3.48
C GLU A 156 -7.61 3.11 -2.77
N LYS A 157 -8.45 4.08 -2.37
CA LYS A 157 -7.99 5.24 -1.59
C LYS A 157 -7.53 4.87 -0.20
N VAL A 158 -8.23 3.93 0.45
CA VAL A 158 -7.85 3.41 1.76
C VAL A 158 -6.49 2.72 1.68
N ASP A 159 -6.31 1.85 0.69
CA ASP A 159 -5.04 1.15 0.48
C ASP A 159 -3.89 2.11 0.15
N TRP A 160 -4.15 3.15 -0.65
CA TRP A 160 -3.19 4.21 -0.92
C TRP A 160 -2.82 5.00 0.35
N PHE A 161 -3.81 5.39 1.16
CA PHE A 161 -3.57 6.16 2.39
C PHE A 161 -2.62 5.42 3.33
N TRP A 162 -2.89 4.13 3.57
CA TRP A 162 -2.07 3.31 4.45
C TRP A 162 -0.69 3.02 3.87
N PHE A 163 -0.56 2.89 2.55
CA PHE A 163 0.75 2.84 1.90
C PHE A 163 1.55 4.13 2.16
N VAL A 164 0.95 5.29 1.94
CA VAL A 164 1.58 6.61 2.16
C VAL A 164 1.96 6.81 3.63
N ALA A 165 1.14 6.36 4.57
CA ALA A 165 1.44 6.44 6.01
C ALA A 165 2.73 5.70 6.37
N VAL A 166 2.92 4.47 5.87
CA VAL A 166 4.14 3.69 6.12
C VAL A 166 5.36 4.32 5.43
N GLN A 167 5.18 4.93 4.24
CA GLN A 167 6.24 5.67 3.58
C GLN A 167 6.67 6.90 4.38
N ALA A 168 5.72 7.69 4.86
CA ALA A 168 5.99 8.85 5.69
C ALA A 168 6.76 8.46 6.96
N LEU A 169 6.31 7.40 7.64
CA LEU A 169 6.98 6.84 8.79
C LEU A 169 8.43 6.40 8.49
N GLY A 170 8.67 5.66 7.40
CA GLY A 170 10.03 5.25 7.00
C GLY A 170 10.94 6.45 6.71
N LYS A 171 10.40 7.52 6.12
CA LYS A 171 11.14 8.77 5.86
C LYS A 171 11.47 9.52 7.14
N LEU A 172 10.52 9.58 8.09
CA LEU A 172 10.73 10.15 9.41
C LEU A 172 11.90 9.47 10.12
N MET A 173 11.92 8.13 10.12
CA MET A 173 12.97 7.37 10.78
C MET A 173 14.36 7.58 10.16
N ARG A 174 14.42 7.80 8.84
CA ARG A 174 15.65 8.17 8.13
C ARG A 174 16.05 9.64 8.29
N LYS A 175 15.31 10.42 9.09
CA LYS A 175 15.48 11.87 9.27
C LYS A 175 15.30 12.68 7.97
N ASP A 176 14.59 12.14 7.00
CA ASP A 176 14.19 12.84 5.79
C ASP A 176 12.91 13.64 6.07
N TYR A 177 13.05 14.68 6.89
CA TYR A 177 11.91 15.43 7.44
C TYR A 177 11.11 16.17 6.37
N LEU A 178 11.74 16.60 5.28
CA LEU A 178 11.05 17.27 4.18
C LEU A 178 10.06 16.32 3.49
N ILE A 179 10.53 15.13 3.10
CA ILE A 179 9.64 14.14 2.47
C ILE A 179 8.64 13.61 3.49
N SER A 180 9.07 13.33 4.72
CA SER A 180 8.18 12.84 5.76
C SER A 180 7.05 13.82 6.07
N SER A 181 7.36 15.11 6.21
CA SER A 181 6.37 16.16 6.48
C SER A 181 5.44 16.35 5.27
N HIS A 182 5.98 16.35 4.05
CA HIS A 182 5.18 16.39 2.84
C HIS A 182 4.14 15.26 2.80
N LEU A 183 4.56 14.02 3.06
CA LEU A 183 3.66 12.87 3.09
C LEU A 183 2.67 12.94 4.26
N ALA A 184 3.07 13.40 5.44
CA ALA A 184 2.18 13.61 6.57
C ALA A 184 1.06 14.63 6.24
N HIS A 185 1.42 15.75 5.61
CA HIS A 185 0.44 16.73 5.16
C HIS A 185 -0.48 16.16 4.07
N THR A 186 0.03 15.32 3.17
CA THR A 186 -0.80 14.59 2.20
C THR A 186 -1.87 13.73 2.89
N LEU A 187 -1.52 13.05 3.99
CA LEU A 187 -2.50 12.28 4.78
C LEU A 187 -3.52 13.20 5.46
N ILE A 188 -3.09 14.34 6.01
CA ILE A 188 -4.01 15.34 6.57
C ILE A 188 -4.97 15.89 5.50
N MET A 189 -4.48 16.15 4.28
CA MET A 189 -5.35 16.58 3.18
C MET A 189 -6.40 15.53 2.86
N GLU A 190 -6.05 14.25 2.83
CA GLU A 190 -7.02 13.17 2.58
C GLU A 190 -8.04 13.03 3.72
N VAL A 191 -7.63 13.27 4.98
CA VAL A 191 -8.54 13.39 6.12
C VAL A 191 -9.53 14.53 5.91
N LEU A 192 -9.07 15.71 5.49
CA LEU A 192 -9.94 16.85 5.22
C LEU A 192 -10.93 16.55 4.08
N VAL A 193 -10.47 15.93 2.99
CA VAL A 193 -11.34 15.51 1.88
C VAL A 193 -12.38 14.50 2.36
N THR A 194 -11.98 13.53 3.18
CA THR A 194 -12.90 12.54 3.77
C THR A 194 -13.96 13.21 4.64
N GLN A 195 -13.55 14.17 5.48
CA GLN A 195 -14.46 14.95 6.30
C GLN A 195 -15.42 15.79 5.45
N MET A 196 -14.96 16.37 4.34
CA MET A 196 -15.82 17.08 3.39
C MET A 196 -16.89 16.16 2.79
N VAL A 197 -16.55 14.92 2.45
CA VAL A 197 -17.53 13.93 1.94
C VAL A 197 -18.55 13.56 3.03
N MET A 198 -18.12 13.34 4.26
CA MET A 198 -19.03 13.05 5.38
C MET A 198 -20.03 14.18 5.61
N ARG A 199 -19.54 15.43 5.60
CA ARG A 199 -20.39 16.62 5.69
C ARG A 199 -21.38 16.68 4.54
N ASP A 200 -20.91 16.50 3.33
CA ASP A 200 -21.74 16.56 2.12
C ASP A 200 -22.85 15.49 2.16
N ASN A 201 -22.55 14.29 2.65
CA ASN A 201 -23.54 13.25 2.93
C ASN A 201 -24.55 13.68 4.01
N GLN A 202 -24.08 14.27 5.12
CA GLN A 202 -24.95 14.73 6.22
C GLN A 202 -25.96 15.78 5.77
N TYR A 203 -25.54 16.73 4.92
CA TYR A 203 -26.40 17.81 4.43
C TYR A 203 -27.05 17.52 3.06
N ASN A 204 -26.84 16.31 2.52
CA ASN A 204 -27.31 15.89 1.20
C ASN A 204 -26.97 16.92 0.10
N THR A 205 -25.72 17.38 0.09
CA THR A 205 -25.18 18.34 -0.89
C THR A 205 -23.97 17.72 -1.58
N ASN A 206 -23.65 18.18 -2.78
CA ASN A 206 -22.40 17.88 -3.48
C ASN A 206 -21.72 19.17 -3.99
N PHE A 207 -22.25 20.33 -3.60
CA PHE A 207 -21.73 21.63 -3.99
C PHE A 207 -21.07 22.29 -2.78
N HIS A 208 -19.77 22.54 -2.87
CA HIS A 208 -18.97 23.26 -1.86
C HIS A 208 -19.26 24.77 -1.87
N ARG A 209 -20.54 25.16 -1.83
CA ARG A 209 -20.98 26.57 -1.85
C ARG A 209 -21.03 27.19 -0.46
N TYR A 210 -21.17 26.37 0.57
CA TYR A 210 -21.34 26.81 1.95
C TYR A 210 -20.27 26.16 2.82
N GLY A 211 -19.61 26.97 3.65
CA GLY A 211 -18.81 26.51 4.77
C GLY A 211 -19.61 26.64 6.06
N PHE A 212 -19.38 25.74 7.01
CA PHE A 212 -20.16 25.67 8.25
C PHE A 212 -19.30 25.96 9.49
N SER A 213 -18.12 26.55 9.31
CA SER A 213 -17.13 26.75 10.38
C SER A 213 -16.80 25.42 11.07
N GLU A 214 -16.59 24.39 10.24
CA GLU A 214 -16.38 23.02 10.66
C GLU A 214 -15.17 22.92 11.59
N LYS A 215 -15.31 22.13 12.65
CA LYS A 215 -14.16 21.71 13.45
C LYS A 215 -13.39 20.65 12.68
N LEU A 216 -12.08 20.80 12.56
CA LEU A 216 -11.26 19.87 11.77
C LEU A 216 -11.01 18.60 12.60
N GLU A 217 -11.47 17.44 12.12
CA GLU A 217 -11.46 16.20 12.91
C GLU A 217 -10.05 15.77 13.35
N TYR A 218 -9.00 16.08 12.58
CA TYR A 218 -7.62 15.73 12.94
C TYR A 218 -7.07 16.53 14.12
N LEU A 219 -7.58 17.74 14.35
CA LEU A 219 -7.16 18.58 15.48
C LEU A 219 -7.78 18.12 16.81
N GLU A 220 -8.87 17.36 16.76
CA GLU A 220 -9.58 16.85 17.93
C GLU A 220 -8.99 15.52 18.45
N VAL A 221 -8.00 14.95 17.76
CA VAL A 221 -7.31 13.74 18.22
C VAL A 221 -6.43 14.07 19.42
N ASP A 222 -6.62 13.31 20.50
CA ASP A 222 -5.74 13.38 21.67
C ASP A 222 -4.33 12.90 21.32
N VAL A 223 -3.39 13.86 21.27
CA VAL A 223 -1.98 13.62 20.97
C VAL A 223 -1.22 13.01 22.15
N ILE A 224 -1.84 12.78 23.31
CA ILE A 224 -1.21 12.04 24.42
C ILE A 224 -0.75 10.66 23.95
N GLY A 225 -1.56 9.98 23.12
CA GLY A 225 -1.16 8.70 22.52
C GLY A 225 0.05 8.80 21.60
N ALA A 226 0.32 9.97 21.00
CA ALA A 226 1.49 10.19 20.18
C ALA A 226 2.80 10.29 21.00
N ASN A 227 2.71 10.54 22.31
CA ASN A 227 3.89 10.77 23.15
C ASN A 227 4.81 9.54 23.23
N GLU A 228 4.29 8.33 23.07
CA GLU A 228 5.12 7.12 23.04
C GLU A 228 6.06 7.08 21.82
N PHE A 229 5.75 7.83 20.76
CA PHE A 229 6.52 7.88 19.52
C PHE A 229 7.45 9.09 19.41
N LYS A 230 7.33 10.05 20.35
CA LYS A 230 8.20 11.24 20.48
C LYS A 230 9.52 10.89 21.17
N VAL A 231 10.28 10.00 20.56
CA VAL A 231 11.54 9.47 21.12
C VAL A 231 12.73 10.43 20.95
N SER A 232 12.55 11.51 20.19
CA SER A 232 13.59 12.50 19.91
C SER A 232 13.35 13.79 20.68
N LYS A 233 14.43 14.50 21.02
CA LYS A 233 14.36 15.90 21.50
C LYS A 233 14.16 16.91 20.36
N ASP A 234 14.17 16.43 19.11
CA ASP A 234 13.98 17.25 17.91
C ASP A 234 12.53 17.67 17.76
N GLU A 235 12.27 18.98 17.83
CA GLU A 235 10.93 19.56 17.70
C GLU A 235 10.32 19.31 16.31
N THR A 236 11.13 19.28 15.26
CA THR A 236 10.65 18.99 13.89
C THR A 236 10.17 17.54 13.79
N TYR A 237 10.96 16.61 14.33
CA TYR A 237 10.55 15.21 14.41
C TYR A 237 9.24 15.07 15.18
N ASN A 238 9.15 15.67 16.38
CA ASN A 238 7.97 15.56 17.23
C ASN A 238 6.72 16.16 16.61
N HIS A 239 6.86 17.27 15.87
CA HIS A 239 5.75 17.85 15.12
C HIS A 239 5.26 16.91 14.01
N ILE A 240 6.17 16.28 13.26
CA ILE A 240 5.79 15.31 12.22
C ILE A 240 5.13 14.07 12.83
N VAL A 241 5.60 13.60 13.99
CA VAL A 241 4.95 12.52 14.76
C VAL A 241 3.49 12.88 15.06
N GLU A 242 3.23 14.09 15.56
CA GLU A 242 1.88 14.54 15.87
C GLU A 242 1.00 14.57 14.62
N LEU A 243 1.49 15.16 13.52
CA LEU A 243 0.75 15.20 12.26
C LEU A 243 0.40 13.81 11.74
N LEU A 244 1.37 12.89 11.76
CA LEU A 244 1.13 11.50 11.34
C LEU A 244 0.09 10.83 12.23
N TYR A 245 0.24 10.94 13.55
CA TYR A 245 -0.68 10.33 14.50
C TYR A 245 -2.11 10.88 14.37
N GLN A 246 -2.25 12.21 14.27
CA GLN A 246 -3.55 12.86 14.04
C GLN A 246 -4.19 12.40 12.73
N GLY A 247 -3.40 12.36 11.64
CA GLY A 247 -3.86 11.93 10.34
C GLY A 247 -4.39 10.50 10.31
N ILE A 248 -3.60 9.54 10.80
CA ILE A 248 -4.00 8.12 10.78
C ILE A 248 -5.22 7.87 11.67
N MET A 249 -5.28 8.47 12.86
CA MET A 249 -6.34 8.21 13.84
C MET A 249 -7.67 8.78 13.35
N SER A 250 -7.67 9.99 12.80
CA SER A 250 -8.88 10.59 12.24
C SER A 250 -9.33 9.90 10.96
N TYR A 251 -8.41 9.54 10.07
CA TYR A 251 -8.78 8.83 8.84
C TYR A 251 -9.46 7.51 9.16
N ASP A 252 -8.83 6.66 9.99
CA ASP A 252 -9.35 5.35 10.35
C ASP A 252 -10.73 5.44 11.01
N LYS A 253 -10.90 6.37 11.96
CA LYS A 253 -12.19 6.67 12.62
C LYS A 253 -13.28 7.01 11.61
N MET A 254 -12.98 7.85 10.63
CA MET A 254 -13.96 8.29 9.63
C MET A 254 -14.29 7.17 8.63
N ILE A 255 -13.29 6.42 8.16
CA ILE A 255 -13.54 5.30 7.23
C ILE A 255 -14.38 4.21 7.89
N LEU A 256 -14.19 3.93 9.19
CA LEU A 256 -15.06 3.01 9.95
C LEU A 256 -16.53 3.44 9.95
N GLN A 257 -16.81 4.75 9.90
CA GLN A 257 -18.18 5.28 9.84
C GLN A 257 -18.75 5.23 8.42
N LEU A 258 -17.90 5.41 7.40
CA LEU A 258 -18.28 5.46 6.00
C LEU A 258 -18.41 4.09 5.34
N ASN A 259 -17.72 3.07 5.85
CA ASN A 259 -17.68 1.74 5.24
C ASN A 259 -17.81 0.64 6.30
N SER A 260 -18.95 -0.08 6.30
CA SER A 260 -19.24 -1.16 7.25
C SER A 260 -18.32 -2.37 7.13
N ASP A 261 -17.74 -2.58 5.96
CA ASP A 261 -16.84 -3.71 5.69
C ASP A 261 -15.38 -3.38 6.03
N TYR A 262 -15.08 -2.10 6.26
CA TYR A 262 -13.76 -1.67 6.70
C TYR A 262 -13.47 -2.17 8.12
N ARG A 263 -12.24 -2.60 8.34
CA ARG A 263 -11.68 -2.92 9.65
C ARG A 263 -10.55 -1.96 9.92
N SER A 264 -10.51 -1.47 11.16
CA SER A 264 -9.46 -0.55 11.62
C SER A 264 -8.08 -1.11 11.29
N ARG A 265 -7.20 -0.25 10.78
CA ARG A 265 -5.81 -0.55 10.50
C ARG A 265 -4.85 0.19 11.45
N CYS A 266 -5.38 1.01 12.36
CA CYS A 266 -4.58 1.76 13.33
C CYS A 266 -3.68 0.88 14.18
N GLU A 267 -4.20 -0.20 14.78
CA GLU A 267 -3.40 -1.06 15.66
C GLU A 267 -2.18 -1.64 14.93
N ILE A 268 -2.39 -2.15 13.71
CA ILE A 268 -1.32 -2.67 12.86
C ILE A 268 -0.32 -1.57 12.53
N PHE A 269 -0.77 -0.35 12.19
CA PHE A 269 0.13 0.76 11.93
C PHE A 269 1.01 1.11 13.15
N LEU A 270 0.41 1.17 14.34
CA LEU A 270 1.13 1.49 15.57
C LEU A 270 2.14 0.38 15.92
N GLU A 271 1.84 -0.88 15.62
CA GLU A 271 2.82 -1.98 15.72
C GLU A 271 3.99 -1.82 14.72
N ILE A 272 3.71 -1.43 13.47
CA ILE A 272 4.74 -1.09 12.49
C ILE A 272 5.61 0.05 13.02
N TRP A 273 5.00 1.11 13.56
CA TRP A 273 5.70 2.25 14.14
C TRP A 273 6.62 1.84 15.30
N LYS A 274 6.12 1.04 16.25
CA LYS A 274 6.94 0.52 17.36
C LYS A 274 8.16 -0.25 16.84
N SER A 275 7.96 -1.09 15.83
CA SER A 275 9.03 -1.86 15.19
C SER A 275 10.05 -0.95 14.47
N TYR A 276 9.59 0.16 13.89
CA TYR A 276 10.42 1.14 13.20
C TYR A 276 11.28 1.98 14.14
N ILE A 277 10.88 2.15 15.40
CA ILE A 277 11.63 2.89 16.41
C ILE A 277 12.73 2.02 17.06
N GLN A 278 12.47 0.73 17.30
CA GLN A 278 13.38 -0.20 18.00
C GLN A 278 14.66 -0.50 17.23
#